data_AF-A0A8T1V578-F1
#
_entry.id   AF-A0A8T1V578-F1
#
_cell.length_a   1.000
_cell.length_b   1.000
_cell.length_c   1.000
_cell.angle_alpha   90.00
_cell.angle_beta   90.00
_cell.angle_gamma   90.00
#
_symmetry.space_group_name_H-M   'P 1'
#
loop_
_entity.id
_entity.type
_entity.pdbx_description
1 polymer ?
#
loop_
_entity_poly.entity_id
_entity_poly.type
_entity_poly.pdbx_seq_one_letter_code
_entity_poly.pdbx_strand_id
1 'polypeptide(L)'
;MEMTDTPMEQPSHVVAGSTVRGGQVKLEAAVGAGVVTLESQSLGKCELSFYPIDVELMFSTEPFNTFSDSAASSSSLLLIEPRLRLTVNISSVPSDEGLTKTTVPILDALATTQMMIRIREIRSSRTVNTPAPPIDLIRPYFNSSLKVEIMTQCGMLQVFHNGLPMRSCYVKVYAKASHGSRTKTEFYKDGYTDLLGKFDYVGINGDLISSVEKFSILVLHEELGASVEQVDPPVLATSVGDYGNQQERELLLY
;
A
#
# COMPACT_ATOMS: atom_id res chain seq x y z
N MET A 1 -31.39 -63.59 58.63
CA MET A 1 -32.05 -63.00 57.44
C MET A 1 -31.81 -61.50 57.58
N GLU A 2 -30.60 -61.07 57.21
CA GLU A 2 -30.13 -59.70 57.41
C GLU A 2 -29.95 -59.04 56.05
N MET A 3 -30.67 -57.93 55.87
CA MET A 3 -30.62 -57.08 54.68
C MET A 3 -29.36 -56.23 54.75
N THR A 4 -28.54 -56.28 53.69
CA THR A 4 -27.42 -55.35 53.50
C THR A 4 -27.85 -54.31 52.47
N ASP A 5 -27.87 -53.08 52.95
CA ASP A 5 -28.29 -51.86 52.26
C ASP A 5 -27.19 -51.38 51.32
N THR A 6 -27.56 -50.99 50.10
CA THR A 6 -26.64 -50.57 49.03
C THR A 6 -26.48 -49.05 49.09
N PRO A 7 -25.27 -48.47 49.19
CA PRO A 7 -25.16 -47.02 49.29
C PRO A 7 -25.34 -46.34 47.93
N MET A 8 -26.26 -45.36 47.90
CA MET A 8 -26.48 -44.42 46.80
C MET A 8 -25.23 -43.59 46.50
N GLU A 9 -24.84 -43.58 45.23
CA GLU A 9 -23.81 -42.72 44.65
C GLU A 9 -24.36 -41.28 44.51
N GLN A 10 -23.72 -40.32 45.17
CA GLN A 10 -24.05 -38.89 45.04
C GLN A 10 -23.42 -38.34 43.75
N PRO A 11 -24.14 -37.51 42.96
CA PRO A 11 -23.60 -36.93 41.75
C PRO A 11 -22.54 -35.87 42.10
N SER A 12 -21.34 -36.08 41.59
CA SER A 12 -20.20 -35.18 41.71
C SER A 12 -20.47 -33.86 41.01
N HIS A 13 -20.15 -32.78 41.74
CA HIS A 13 -20.16 -31.41 41.28
C HIS A 13 -19.49 -31.23 39.92
N VAL A 14 -20.21 -30.62 38.99
CA VAL A 14 -19.70 -30.03 37.75
C VAL A 14 -18.60 -29.03 38.12
N VAL A 15 -17.34 -29.42 37.90
CA VAL A 15 -16.21 -28.48 37.94
C VAL A 15 -16.34 -27.61 36.70
N ALA A 16 -16.83 -26.38 36.91
CA ALA A 16 -16.86 -25.33 35.92
C ALA A 16 -15.48 -25.21 35.26
N GLY A 17 -15.46 -25.37 33.93
CA GLY A 17 -14.26 -25.24 33.12
C GLY A 17 -13.55 -23.94 33.46
N SER A 18 -12.25 -24.06 33.78
CA SER A 18 -11.37 -22.92 33.94
C SER A 18 -11.41 -22.09 32.66
N THR A 19 -12.06 -20.93 32.72
CA THR A 19 -12.00 -19.91 31.68
C THR A 19 -10.54 -19.49 31.55
N VAL A 20 -9.83 -20.09 30.59
CA VAL A 20 -8.49 -19.69 30.20
C VAL A 20 -8.56 -18.21 29.83
N ARG A 21 -7.74 -17.39 30.51
CA ARG A 21 -7.55 -15.96 30.19
C ARG A 21 -7.41 -15.84 28.67
N GLY A 22 -8.33 -15.12 28.04
CA GLY A 22 -8.42 -15.01 26.58
C GLY A 22 -7.09 -14.57 26.00
N GLY A 23 -6.38 -15.47 25.34
CA GLY A 23 -5.16 -15.11 24.63
C GLY A 23 -5.50 -14.29 23.41
N GLN A 24 -4.70 -13.24 23.19
CA GLN A 24 -4.81 -12.40 22.02
C GLN A 24 -4.20 -13.13 20.82
N VAL A 25 -4.87 -13.04 19.68
CA VAL A 25 -4.33 -13.44 18.38
C VAL A 25 -3.87 -12.17 17.69
N LYS A 26 -2.64 -12.17 17.18
CA LYS A 26 -2.07 -11.05 16.42
C LYS A 26 -1.55 -11.58 15.10
N LEU A 27 -1.78 -10.82 14.03
CA LEU A 27 -1.19 -11.04 12.72
C LEU A 27 -0.97 -9.66 12.10
N GLU A 28 0.28 -9.38 11.76
CA GLU A 28 0.73 -8.21 11.02
C GLU A 28 1.54 -8.69 9.81
N ALA A 29 1.50 -7.91 8.74
CA ALA A 29 2.18 -8.24 7.51
C ALA A 29 2.83 -6.99 6.92
N ALA A 30 4.08 -7.14 6.48
CA ALA A 30 4.82 -6.16 5.70
C ALA A 30 5.26 -6.81 4.38
N VAL A 31 5.21 -6.06 3.29
CA VAL A 31 5.55 -6.54 1.95
C VAL A 31 6.59 -5.61 1.34
N GLY A 32 7.68 -6.16 0.84
CA GLY A 32 8.74 -5.39 0.20
C GLY A 32 9.90 -6.27 -0.23
N ALA A 33 10.73 -5.79 -1.16
CA ALA A 33 11.94 -6.48 -1.63
C ALA A 33 11.70 -7.96 -2.04
N GLY A 34 10.56 -8.24 -2.67
CA GLY A 34 10.21 -9.60 -3.12
C GLY A 34 9.84 -10.58 -2.00
N VAL A 35 9.58 -10.11 -0.77
CA VAL A 35 9.19 -10.97 0.35
C VAL A 35 7.95 -10.44 1.08
N VAL A 36 7.15 -11.37 1.61
CA VAL A 36 6.10 -11.09 2.59
C VAL A 36 6.61 -11.49 3.97
N THR A 37 6.75 -10.51 4.85
CA THR A 37 7.12 -10.71 6.25
C THR A 37 5.87 -10.75 7.10
N LEU A 38 5.65 -11.86 7.79
CA LEU A 38 4.51 -12.09 8.67
C LEU A 38 4.99 -12.09 10.12
N GLU A 39 4.30 -11.33 10.94
CA GLU A 39 4.53 -11.20 12.36
C GLU A 39 3.26 -11.61 13.10
N SER A 40 3.31 -12.70 13.87
CA SER A 40 2.09 -13.28 14.42
C SER A 40 2.24 -13.86 15.82
N GLN A 41 1.13 -13.91 16.54
CA GLN A 41 1.03 -14.49 17.87
C GLN A 41 -0.22 -15.38 17.93
N SER A 42 -0.06 -16.56 18.54
CA SER A 42 -1.15 -17.53 18.74
C SER A 42 -1.80 -18.07 17.45
N LEU A 43 -1.06 -18.09 16.33
CA LEU A 43 -1.55 -18.49 15.02
C LEU A 43 -0.60 -19.50 14.34
N GLY A 44 -1.13 -20.60 13.81
CA GLY A 44 -0.34 -21.64 13.14
C GLY A 44 -0.28 -21.52 11.61
N LYS A 45 -1.31 -20.98 10.96
CA LYS A 45 -1.38 -20.88 9.49
C LYS A 45 -2.12 -19.63 9.02
N CYS A 46 -1.73 -19.13 7.86
CA CYS A 46 -2.47 -18.10 7.12
C CYS A 46 -2.51 -18.43 5.62
N GLU A 47 -3.44 -17.80 4.91
CA GLU A 47 -3.57 -17.87 3.46
C GLU A 47 -3.14 -16.53 2.85
N LEU A 48 -2.26 -16.59 1.85
CA LEU A 48 -1.86 -15.46 1.03
C LEU A 48 -2.55 -15.60 -0.34
N SER A 49 -3.31 -14.60 -0.74
CA SER A 49 -3.93 -14.53 -2.07
C SER A 49 -3.40 -13.32 -2.82
N PHE A 50 -2.91 -13.54 -4.04
CA PHE A 50 -2.23 -12.53 -4.87
C PHE A 50 -3.17 -12.03 -5.96
N TYR A 51 -3.57 -10.77 -5.90
CA TYR A 51 -4.51 -10.16 -6.82
C TYR A 51 -3.78 -9.15 -7.71
N PRO A 52 -3.71 -9.35 -9.03
CA PRO A 52 -3.13 -8.35 -9.93
C PRO A 52 -3.99 -7.08 -9.89
N ILE A 53 -3.34 -5.92 -9.97
CA ILE A 53 -4.02 -4.62 -9.94
C ILE A 53 -3.63 -3.78 -11.15
N ASP A 54 -4.57 -2.94 -11.58
CA ASP A 54 -4.30 -1.85 -12.50
C ASP A 54 -3.87 -0.63 -11.69
N VAL A 55 -2.55 -0.39 -11.67
CA VAL A 55 -1.96 0.72 -10.91
C VAL A 55 -2.33 2.07 -11.49
N GLU A 56 -2.53 2.18 -12.81
CA GLU A 56 -2.96 3.44 -13.41
C GLU A 56 -4.36 3.80 -12.92
N LEU A 57 -5.27 2.84 -12.91
CA LEU A 57 -6.64 3.06 -12.43
C LEU A 57 -6.63 3.46 -10.95
N MET A 58 -5.90 2.72 -10.12
CA MET A 58 -5.76 3.02 -8.69
C MET A 58 -5.19 4.43 -8.46
N PHE A 59 -4.13 4.78 -9.18
CA PHE A 59 -3.52 6.10 -9.13
C PHE A 59 -4.48 7.19 -9.56
N SER A 60 -5.31 6.94 -10.58
CA SER A 60 -6.30 7.92 -11.04
C SER A 60 -7.42 8.15 -10.02
N THR A 61 -7.72 7.16 -9.17
CA THR A 61 -8.72 7.29 -8.09
C THR A 61 -8.18 8.00 -6.85
N GLU A 62 -6.97 7.66 -6.41
CA GLU A 62 -6.36 8.21 -5.19
C GLU A 62 -4.86 8.51 -5.41
N PRO A 63 -4.50 9.54 -6.20
CA PRO A 63 -3.11 9.76 -6.65
C PRO A 63 -2.16 10.10 -5.51
N PHE A 64 -2.66 10.64 -4.39
CA PHE A 64 -1.85 10.99 -3.22
C PHE A 64 -1.79 9.89 -2.14
N ASN A 65 -2.55 8.80 -2.30
CA ASN A 65 -2.62 7.67 -1.36
C ASN A 65 -2.35 6.31 -2.01
N THR A 66 -2.00 6.24 -3.30
CA THR A 66 -1.94 5.00 -4.11
C THR A 66 -1.10 3.89 -3.48
N PHE A 67 -0.02 4.25 -2.79
CA PHE A 67 0.91 3.31 -2.13
C PHE A 67 0.76 3.23 -0.61
N SER A 68 -0.29 3.83 -0.04
CA SER A 68 -0.57 3.74 1.38
C SER A 68 -1.26 2.42 1.73
N ASP A 69 -1.07 1.94 2.96
CA ASP A 69 -1.87 0.85 3.53
C ASP A 69 -3.39 1.13 3.45
N SER A 70 -3.81 2.40 3.35
CA SER A 70 -5.23 2.75 3.20
C SER A 70 -5.79 2.44 1.81
N ALA A 71 -4.97 2.46 0.74
CA ALA A 71 -5.38 2.11 -0.62
C ALA A 71 -5.73 0.61 -0.76
N ALA A 72 -5.35 -0.20 0.22
CA ALA A 72 -5.71 -1.60 0.34
C ALA A 72 -7.19 -1.83 0.72
N SER A 73 -7.92 -0.77 1.11
CA SER A 73 -9.32 -0.86 1.57
C SER A 73 -10.35 -0.86 0.43
N SER A 74 -9.90 -0.86 -0.83
CA SER A 74 -10.79 -0.87 -1.99
C SER A 74 -11.48 -2.23 -2.09
N SER A 75 -12.75 -2.27 -1.65
CA SER A 75 -13.70 -3.39 -1.75
C SER A 75 -13.77 -4.07 -3.12
N SER A 76 -13.24 -3.43 -4.17
CA SER A 76 -13.10 -3.91 -5.55
C SER A 76 -12.29 -5.20 -5.72
N LEU A 77 -11.33 -5.48 -4.82
CA LEU A 77 -10.51 -6.72 -4.91
C LEU A 77 -11.33 -8.01 -4.75
N LEU A 78 -12.52 -7.93 -4.15
CA LEU A 78 -13.40 -9.09 -3.98
C LEU A 78 -14.12 -9.53 -5.27
N LEU A 79 -14.03 -8.73 -6.35
CA LEU A 79 -14.67 -9.04 -7.64
C LEU A 79 -13.74 -9.77 -8.63
N ILE A 80 -12.46 -9.91 -8.31
CA ILE A 80 -11.46 -10.52 -9.18
C ILE A 80 -10.91 -11.82 -8.59
N GLU A 81 -10.51 -12.76 -9.45
CA GLU A 81 -9.85 -13.98 -9.00
C GLU A 81 -8.37 -13.75 -8.69
N PRO A 82 -7.83 -14.35 -7.61
CA PRO A 82 -6.41 -14.25 -7.32
C PRO A 82 -5.62 -15.10 -8.31
N ARG A 83 -4.48 -14.56 -8.76
CA ARG A 83 -3.54 -15.24 -9.65
C ARG A 83 -2.81 -16.40 -8.98
N LEU A 84 -2.65 -16.34 -7.66
CA LEU A 84 -2.06 -17.40 -6.85
C LEU A 84 -2.68 -17.40 -5.45
N ARG A 85 -2.82 -18.59 -4.84
CA ARG A 85 -3.11 -18.76 -3.42
C ARG A 85 -2.08 -19.68 -2.79
N LEU A 86 -1.56 -19.28 -1.64
CA LEU A 86 -0.58 -20.06 -0.88
C LEU A 86 -1.06 -20.19 0.56
N THR A 87 -1.03 -21.41 1.10
CA THR A 87 -1.16 -21.64 2.54
C THR A 87 0.23 -21.61 3.16
N VAL A 88 0.44 -20.72 4.11
CA VAL A 88 1.72 -20.53 4.79
C VAL A 88 1.60 -21.07 6.21
N ASN A 89 2.53 -21.97 6.57
CA ASN A 89 2.70 -22.40 7.96
C ASN A 89 3.56 -21.37 8.69
N ILE A 90 3.06 -20.88 9.81
CA ILE A 90 3.78 -19.94 10.66
C ILE A 90 4.65 -20.77 11.60
N SER A 91 5.97 -20.64 11.47
CA SER A 91 6.88 -21.41 12.32
C SER A 91 6.89 -20.81 13.73
N SER A 92 6.71 -21.66 14.74
CA SER A 92 6.80 -21.32 16.15
C SER A 92 8.26 -21.21 16.62
N VAL A 93 9.07 -20.36 16.00
CA VAL A 93 10.29 -19.90 16.65
C VAL A 93 9.88 -18.65 17.42
N PRO A 94 9.60 -18.76 18.73
CA PRO A 94 9.30 -17.59 19.53
C PRO A 94 10.52 -16.66 19.49
N SER A 95 10.33 -15.43 19.02
CA SER A 95 11.27 -14.37 19.37
C SER A 95 11.08 -14.01 20.84
N ASP A 96 12.08 -13.35 21.45
CA ASP A 96 12.05 -12.93 22.85
C ASP A 96 10.83 -12.05 23.22
N GLU A 97 10.10 -11.52 22.22
CA GLU A 97 8.88 -10.70 22.39
C GLU A 97 7.56 -11.50 22.28
N GLY A 98 7.61 -12.82 22.09
CA GLY A 98 6.40 -13.66 21.97
C GLY A 98 5.68 -13.56 20.62
N LEU A 99 6.22 -12.80 19.67
CA LEU A 99 5.83 -12.83 18.26
C LEU A 99 6.70 -13.82 17.47
N THR A 100 6.08 -14.48 16.51
CA THR A 100 6.73 -15.37 15.54
C THR A 100 6.87 -14.62 14.23
N LYS A 101 8.10 -14.59 13.69
CA LYS A 101 8.40 -13.98 12.40
C LYS A 101 8.56 -15.07 11.34
N THR A 102 7.74 -15.02 10.29
CA THR A 102 7.79 -15.93 9.15
C THR A 102 7.99 -15.12 7.88
N THR A 103 8.96 -15.48 7.05
CA THR A 103 9.21 -14.80 5.77
C THR A 103 8.84 -15.72 4.62
N VAL A 104 8.07 -15.21 3.67
CA VAL A 104 7.59 -15.94 2.50
C VAL A 104 8.12 -15.26 1.24
N PRO A 105 8.92 -15.93 0.40
CA PRO A 105 9.38 -15.35 -0.85
C PRO A 105 8.22 -15.23 -1.85
N ILE A 106 8.15 -14.10 -2.56
CA ILE A 106 7.26 -13.92 -3.69
C ILE A 106 7.90 -14.61 -4.89
N LEU A 107 7.14 -15.48 -5.57
CA LEU A 107 7.64 -16.22 -6.72
C LEU A 107 8.06 -15.27 -7.84
N ASP A 108 9.14 -15.61 -8.54
CA ASP A 108 9.68 -14.81 -9.66
C ASP A 108 8.62 -14.51 -10.73
N ALA A 109 7.72 -15.45 -10.99
CA ALA A 109 6.60 -15.28 -11.94
C ALA A 109 5.59 -14.18 -11.55
N LEU A 110 5.59 -13.75 -10.29
CA LEU A 110 4.77 -12.66 -9.77
C LEU A 110 5.60 -11.41 -9.46
N ALA A 111 6.93 -11.51 -9.46
CA ALA A 111 7.81 -10.48 -8.93
C ALA A 111 7.70 -9.16 -9.70
N THR A 112 7.48 -9.18 -11.01
CA THR A 112 7.41 -7.98 -11.87
C THR A 112 6.02 -7.35 -11.91
N THR A 113 4.99 -8.04 -11.44
CA THR A 113 3.61 -7.58 -11.55
C THR A 113 3.18 -6.88 -10.27
N GLN A 114 2.49 -5.75 -10.42
CA GLN A 114 1.95 -5.01 -9.29
C GLN A 114 0.72 -5.74 -8.76
N MET A 115 0.66 -5.97 -7.45
CA MET A 115 -0.39 -6.80 -6.85
C MET A 115 -0.89 -6.22 -5.52
N MET A 116 -2.09 -6.63 -5.15
CA MET A 116 -2.56 -6.61 -3.77
C MET A 116 -2.47 -8.01 -3.19
N ILE A 117 -1.80 -8.14 -2.06
CA ILE A 117 -1.69 -9.40 -1.33
C ILE A 117 -2.68 -9.35 -0.19
N ARG A 118 -3.65 -10.27 -0.23
CA ARG A 118 -4.56 -10.50 0.90
C ARG A 118 -3.97 -11.57 1.79
N ILE A 119 -3.84 -11.28 3.08
CA ILE A 119 -3.34 -12.18 4.11
C ILE A 119 -4.49 -12.47 5.06
N ARG A 120 -5.02 -13.69 4.99
CA ARG A 120 -6.14 -14.13 5.82
C ARG A 120 -5.70 -15.17 6.83
N GLU A 121 -6.13 -14.99 8.06
CA GLU A 121 -5.98 -15.98 9.11
C GLU A 121 -6.76 -17.28 8.82
N ILE A 122 -6.12 -18.44 9.01
CA ILE A 122 -6.84 -19.72 9.08
C ILE A 122 -7.26 -19.97 10.53
N ARG A 123 -8.51 -19.62 10.86
CA ARG A 123 -9.03 -19.67 12.24
C ARG A 123 -8.86 -21.02 12.95
N SER A 124 -8.95 -22.13 12.23
CA SER A 124 -8.76 -23.48 12.79
C SER A 124 -7.32 -23.76 13.24
N SER A 125 -6.36 -22.91 12.85
CA SER A 125 -4.96 -23.02 13.25
C SER A 125 -4.58 -22.14 14.46
N ARG A 126 -5.56 -21.47 15.09
CA ARG A 126 -5.33 -20.74 16.35
C ARG A 126 -4.85 -21.70 17.43
N THR A 127 -3.83 -21.29 18.18
CA THR A 127 -3.39 -22.05 19.37
C THR A 127 -4.16 -21.67 20.63
N VAL A 128 -4.96 -20.60 20.57
CA VAL A 128 -5.81 -20.14 21.68
C VAL A 128 -7.27 -20.03 21.24
N ASN A 129 -8.18 -20.44 22.14
CA ASN A 129 -9.62 -20.26 21.96
C ASN A 129 -10.02 -18.81 22.23
N THR A 130 -10.34 -18.05 21.18
CA THR A 130 -10.83 -16.68 21.27
C THR A 130 -12.04 -16.45 20.35
N PRO A 131 -13.07 -15.71 20.80
CA PRO A 131 -14.22 -15.35 19.98
C PRO A 131 -13.93 -14.25 18.95
N ALA A 132 -12.73 -13.65 18.96
CA ALA A 132 -12.36 -12.58 18.03
C ALA A 132 -12.58 -12.98 16.55
N PRO A 133 -12.99 -12.04 15.68
CA PRO A 133 -13.12 -12.31 14.25
C PRO A 133 -11.76 -12.71 13.64
N PRO A 134 -11.75 -13.46 12.51
CA PRO A 134 -10.52 -13.74 11.79
C PRO A 134 -9.85 -12.46 11.31
N ILE A 135 -8.52 -12.41 11.41
CA ILE A 135 -7.74 -11.29 10.87
C ILE A 135 -7.68 -11.42 9.34
N ASP A 136 -7.96 -10.33 8.63
CA ASP A 136 -7.93 -10.23 7.18
C ASP A 136 -7.27 -8.92 6.79
N LEU A 137 -6.04 -9.01 6.28
CA LEU A 137 -5.22 -7.87 5.91
C LEU A 137 -5.07 -7.81 4.39
N ILE A 138 -4.94 -6.61 3.87
CA ILE A 138 -4.56 -6.39 2.48
C ILE A 138 -3.33 -5.48 2.50
N ARG A 139 -2.31 -5.87 1.74
CA ARG A 139 -1.06 -5.12 1.60
C ARG A 139 -0.72 -4.96 0.13
N PRO A 140 -0.33 -3.75 -0.30
CA PRO A 140 0.18 -3.57 -1.64
C PRO A 140 1.54 -4.26 -1.81
N TYR A 141 1.75 -4.82 -2.99
CA TYR A 141 3.04 -5.24 -3.50
C TYR A 141 3.32 -4.43 -4.76
N PHE A 142 4.03 -3.32 -4.57
CA PHE A 142 4.57 -2.54 -5.68
C PHE A 142 6.03 -2.89 -5.84
N ASN A 143 6.38 -3.47 -6.99
CA ASN A 143 7.76 -3.73 -7.33
C ASN A 143 8.15 -2.85 -8.51
N SER A 144 9.22 -2.10 -8.37
CA SER A 144 9.74 -1.28 -9.44
C SER A 144 11.23 -1.49 -9.53
N SER A 145 11.70 -1.74 -10.75
CA SER A 145 13.12 -1.69 -11.09
C SER A 145 13.51 -0.38 -11.76
N LEU A 146 12.57 0.59 -11.78
CA LEU A 146 12.78 1.93 -12.27
C LEU A 146 13.38 2.80 -11.16
N LYS A 147 14.40 3.56 -11.50
CA LYS A 147 14.90 4.68 -10.70
C LYS A 147 14.38 5.96 -11.33
N VAL A 148 13.55 6.70 -10.60
CA VAL A 148 13.03 8.00 -11.04
C VAL A 148 13.82 9.10 -10.33
N GLU A 149 14.45 9.97 -11.10
CA GLU A 149 15.13 11.15 -10.58
C GLU A 149 14.31 12.38 -10.95
N ILE A 150 13.96 13.19 -9.95
CA ILE A 150 13.15 14.39 -10.15
C ILE A 150 14.02 15.63 -9.98
N MET A 151 14.05 16.45 -11.02
CA MET A 151 14.72 17.74 -11.06
C MET A 151 13.68 18.84 -10.82
N THR A 152 13.36 19.06 -9.54
CA THR A 152 12.32 20.02 -9.13
C THR A 152 12.58 21.44 -9.62
N GLN A 153 13.85 21.86 -9.75
CA GLN A 153 14.21 23.21 -10.20
C GLN A 153 13.71 23.55 -11.60
N CYS A 154 13.64 22.57 -12.50
CA CYS A 154 13.24 22.77 -13.90
C CYS A 154 11.95 22.03 -14.27
N GLY A 155 11.26 21.39 -13.32
CA GLY A 155 10.01 20.69 -13.59
C GLY A 155 10.16 19.44 -14.46
N MET A 156 11.34 18.82 -14.44
CA MET A 156 11.66 17.63 -15.23
C MET A 156 11.84 16.40 -14.35
N LEU A 157 11.49 15.23 -14.87
CA LEU A 157 11.92 13.95 -14.32
C LEU A 157 12.74 13.18 -15.36
N GLN A 158 13.57 12.26 -14.88
CA GLN A 158 14.30 11.31 -15.72
C GLN A 158 14.20 9.90 -15.12
N VAL A 159 13.94 8.92 -15.97
CA VAL A 159 13.74 7.52 -15.57
C VAL A 159 14.93 6.69 -16.03
N PHE A 160 15.42 5.82 -15.15
CA PHE A 160 16.52 4.90 -15.42
C PHE A 160 16.17 3.47 -15.03
N HIS A 161 16.80 2.51 -15.69
CA HIS A 161 16.83 1.11 -15.30
C HIS A 161 18.25 0.59 -15.47
N ASN A 162 18.83 -0.01 -14.43
CA ASN A 162 20.22 -0.48 -14.43
C ASN A 162 21.24 0.57 -14.92
N GLY A 163 21.01 1.84 -14.56
CA GLY A 163 21.87 2.97 -14.94
C GLY A 163 21.67 3.50 -16.37
N LEU A 164 20.78 2.91 -17.17
CA LEU A 164 20.46 3.36 -18.53
C LEU A 164 19.15 4.16 -18.55
N PRO A 165 19.06 5.25 -19.34
CA PRO A 165 17.81 6.00 -19.47
C PRO A 165 16.69 5.17 -20.11
N MET A 166 15.48 5.31 -19.58
CA MET A 166 14.31 4.54 -20.00
C MET A 166 13.31 5.39 -20.76
N ARG A 167 13.23 5.15 -22.07
CA ARG A 167 12.20 5.73 -22.95
C ARG A 167 10.86 5.05 -22.79
N SER A 168 9.80 5.71 -23.25
CA SER A 168 8.45 5.15 -23.36
C SER A 168 7.85 4.65 -22.04
N CYS A 169 8.36 5.09 -20.89
CA CYS A 169 7.66 4.95 -19.63
C CYS A 169 6.45 5.88 -19.67
N TYR A 170 5.26 5.35 -19.38
CA TYR A 170 4.06 6.14 -19.24
C TYR A 170 4.15 6.98 -17.96
N VAL A 171 3.85 8.26 -18.07
CA VAL A 171 3.86 9.19 -16.95
C VAL A 171 2.48 9.82 -16.82
N LYS A 172 1.92 9.81 -15.61
CA LYS A 172 0.65 10.45 -15.29
C LYS A 172 0.82 11.35 -14.08
N VAL A 173 0.41 12.60 -14.20
CA VAL A 173 0.62 13.65 -13.21
C VAL A 173 -0.73 14.16 -12.72
N TYR A 174 -0.88 14.17 -11.40
CA TYR A 174 -1.95 14.87 -10.71
C TYR A 174 -1.37 16.01 -9.90
N ALA A 175 -2.10 17.12 -9.87
CA ALA A 175 -1.80 18.26 -9.02
C ALA A 175 -2.82 18.32 -7.88
N LYS A 176 -2.32 18.64 -6.70
CA LYS A 176 -3.11 19.09 -5.56
C LYS A 176 -3.01 20.60 -5.54
N ALA A 177 -4.07 21.27 -5.95
CA ALA A 177 -4.12 22.72 -6.09
C ALA A 177 -5.03 23.35 -5.02
N SER A 178 -4.63 24.54 -4.57
CA SER A 178 -5.37 25.34 -3.60
C SER A 178 -6.21 26.39 -4.32
N HIS A 179 -7.52 26.35 -4.12
CA HIS A 179 -8.41 27.44 -4.53
C HIS A 179 -9.12 27.99 -3.29
N GLY A 180 -8.52 29.01 -2.69
CA GLY A 180 -9.00 29.61 -1.44
C GLY A 180 -8.84 28.66 -0.25
N SER A 181 -9.94 28.34 0.43
CA SER A 181 -9.93 27.43 1.60
C SER A 181 -10.08 25.95 1.23
N ARG A 182 -10.18 25.61 -0.06
CA ARG A 182 -10.41 24.23 -0.53
C ARG A 182 -9.24 23.74 -1.36
N THR A 183 -8.73 22.58 -0.99
CA THR A 183 -7.75 21.86 -1.79
C THR A 183 -8.45 20.85 -2.70
N LYS A 184 -8.11 20.86 -3.98
CA LYS A 184 -8.67 19.95 -4.98
C LYS A 184 -7.54 19.15 -5.63
N THR A 185 -7.77 17.86 -5.78
CA THR A 185 -6.93 16.98 -6.59
C THR A 185 -7.47 16.96 -8.01
N GLU A 186 -6.62 17.23 -8.99
CA GLU A 186 -7.01 17.22 -10.40
C GLU A 186 -5.93 16.66 -11.30
N PHE A 187 -6.38 16.08 -12.42
CA PHE A 187 -5.49 15.61 -13.47
C PHE A 187 -4.76 16.81 -14.05
N TYR A 188 -3.43 16.71 -14.14
CA TYR A 188 -2.59 17.78 -14.62
C TYR A 188 -2.12 17.52 -16.05
N LYS A 189 -1.49 16.36 -16.26
CA LYS A 189 -0.93 15.96 -17.56
C LYS A 189 -0.54 14.50 -17.56
N ASP A 190 -0.44 13.91 -18.74
CA ASP A 190 0.16 12.61 -18.98
C ASP A 190 1.05 12.61 -20.23
N GLY A 191 1.76 11.51 -20.45
CA GLY A 191 2.54 11.28 -21.65
C GLY A 191 3.59 10.21 -21.44
N TYR A 192 4.66 10.27 -22.24
CA TYR A 192 5.71 9.25 -22.23
C TYR A 192 7.08 9.89 -22.12
N THR A 193 8.02 9.18 -21.48
CA THR A 193 9.42 9.60 -21.46
C THR A 193 10.05 9.56 -22.86
N ASP A 194 10.91 10.53 -23.15
CA ASP A 194 11.63 10.65 -24.42
C ASP A 194 12.78 9.64 -24.57
N LEU A 195 13.58 9.77 -25.66
CA LEU A 195 14.74 8.90 -25.92
C LEU A 195 15.83 8.95 -24.83
N LEU A 196 15.87 10.01 -24.03
CA LEU A 196 16.79 10.20 -22.91
C LEU A 196 16.12 9.86 -21.58
N GLY A 197 14.93 9.25 -21.61
CA GLY A 197 14.14 8.90 -20.44
C GLY A 197 13.59 10.11 -19.69
N LYS A 198 13.53 11.29 -20.31
CA LYS A 198 13.09 12.53 -19.68
C LYS A 198 11.61 12.78 -19.93
N PHE A 199 10.98 13.44 -18.97
CA PHE A 199 9.62 13.94 -19.09
C PHE A 199 9.49 15.27 -18.36
N ASP A 200 8.93 16.27 -19.03
CA ASP A 200 8.52 17.53 -18.41
C ASP A 200 7.20 17.29 -17.69
N TYR A 201 7.16 17.34 -16.35
CA TYR A 201 5.92 17.12 -15.60
C TYR A 201 5.14 18.40 -15.31
N VAL A 202 5.68 19.57 -15.69
CA VAL A 202 5.13 20.90 -15.35
C VAL A 202 4.62 21.65 -16.57
N GLY A 203 5.28 21.53 -17.71
CA GLY A 203 4.93 22.25 -18.94
C GLY A 203 3.53 21.89 -19.43
N ILE A 204 2.57 22.75 -19.09
CA ILE A 204 1.23 22.85 -19.66
C ILE A 204 0.94 24.31 -20.00
N ASN A 205 0.07 24.54 -20.97
CA ASN A 205 -0.39 25.88 -21.30
C ASN A 205 -1.46 26.30 -20.28
N GLY A 206 -1.07 27.01 -19.20
CA GLY A 206 -2.02 27.59 -18.23
C GLY A 206 -1.41 28.03 -16.91
N ASP A 207 -2.17 28.83 -16.15
CA ASP A 207 -1.75 29.40 -14.86
C ASP A 207 -1.92 28.45 -13.67
N LEU A 208 -2.38 27.22 -13.90
CA LEU A 208 -2.62 26.20 -12.87
C LEU A 208 -1.40 25.98 -11.97
N ILE A 209 -0.19 26.16 -12.52
CA ILE A 209 1.06 25.95 -11.81
C ILE A 209 1.23 26.84 -10.57
N SER A 210 0.64 28.05 -10.55
CA SER A 210 0.78 28.97 -9.41
C SER A 210 -0.06 28.57 -8.20
N SER A 211 -1.09 27.75 -8.39
CA SER A 211 -1.96 27.26 -7.31
C SER A 211 -1.62 25.84 -6.87
N VAL A 212 -0.66 25.16 -7.51
CA VAL A 212 -0.24 23.81 -7.13
C VAL A 212 0.53 23.85 -5.81
N GLU A 213 0.03 23.11 -4.82
CA GLU A 213 0.74 22.87 -3.56
C GLU A 213 1.64 21.64 -3.66
N LYS A 214 1.21 20.63 -4.42
CA LYS A 214 1.93 19.36 -4.54
C LYS A 214 1.56 18.60 -5.81
N PHE A 215 2.54 17.90 -6.39
CA PHE A 215 2.34 16.94 -7.47
C PHE A 215 2.39 15.51 -6.94
N SER A 216 1.62 14.64 -7.58
CA SER A 216 1.81 13.19 -7.53
C SER A 216 2.01 12.68 -8.94
N ILE A 217 3.08 11.92 -9.15
CA ILE A 217 3.56 11.51 -10.46
C ILE A 217 3.70 9.99 -10.48
N LEU A 218 2.83 9.33 -11.24
CA LEU A 218 2.99 7.92 -11.59
C LEU A 218 3.93 7.78 -12.77
N VAL A 219 4.91 6.88 -12.65
CA VAL A 219 5.74 6.37 -13.74
C VAL A 219 5.49 4.88 -13.87
N LEU A 220 5.02 4.44 -15.03
CA LEU A 220 4.63 3.06 -15.30
C LEU A 220 5.38 2.50 -16.52
N HIS A 221 5.91 1.29 -16.38
CA HIS A 221 6.47 0.52 -17.47
C HIS A 221 5.94 -0.92 -17.40
N GLU A 222 5.52 -1.47 -18.54
CA GLU A 222 4.85 -2.77 -18.62
C GLU A 222 5.63 -3.90 -17.94
N GLU A 223 6.93 -3.96 -18.18
CA GLU A 223 7.79 -5.04 -17.64
C GLU A 223 8.55 -4.67 -16.36
N LEU A 224 8.78 -3.38 -16.10
CA LEU A 224 9.70 -2.91 -15.08
C LEU A 224 9.00 -2.40 -13.82
N GLY A 225 7.66 -2.32 -13.87
CA GLY A 225 6.81 -1.96 -12.75
C GLY A 225 6.40 -0.49 -12.74
N ALA A 226 6.00 -0.03 -11.55
CA ALA A 226 5.47 1.32 -11.36
C ALA A 226 6.12 2.01 -10.16
N SER A 227 6.44 3.30 -10.30
CA SER A 227 6.79 4.19 -9.18
C SER A 227 5.79 5.34 -9.09
N VAL A 228 5.56 5.84 -7.88
CA VAL A 228 4.77 7.04 -7.62
C VAL A 228 5.61 7.95 -6.77
N GLU A 229 5.88 9.14 -7.28
CA GLU A 229 6.66 10.17 -6.60
C GLU A 229 5.78 11.35 -6.27
N GLN A 230 5.95 11.87 -5.06
CA GLN A 230 5.24 13.05 -4.57
C GLN A 230 6.23 14.21 -4.45
N VAL A 231 6.00 15.28 -5.19
CA VAL A 231 6.96 16.40 -5.28
C VAL A 231 6.31 17.76 -5.13
N ASP A 232 7.05 18.68 -4.54
CA ASP A 232 6.66 20.08 -4.44
C ASP A 232 6.78 20.77 -5.80
N PRO A 233 6.04 21.86 -6.04
CA PRO A 233 6.14 22.63 -7.27
C PRO A 233 7.57 23.20 -7.47
N PRO A 234 8.02 23.40 -8.72
CA PRO A 234 9.29 24.05 -8.99
C PRO A 234 9.40 25.44 -8.39
N VAL A 235 10.62 25.85 -8.01
CA VAL A 235 10.88 27.20 -7.45
C VAL A 235 10.45 28.31 -8.42
N LEU A 236 10.59 28.10 -9.73
CA LEU A 236 10.15 29.06 -10.75
C LEU A 236 8.63 29.28 -10.75
N ALA A 237 7.84 28.27 -10.38
CA ALA A 237 6.39 28.38 -10.27
C ALA A 237 5.94 29.31 -9.14
N THR A 238 6.64 29.25 -8.00
CA THR A 238 6.30 30.05 -6.82
C THR A 238 6.55 31.54 -7.05
N SER A 239 7.56 31.89 -7.86
CA SER A 239 7.89 33.30 -8.13
C SER A 239 6.97 34.00 -9.13
N VAL A 240 6.27 33.28 -10.03
CA VAL A 240 5.41 33.91 -11.05
C VAL A 240 4.22 34.64 -10.41
N GLY A 241 3.67 34.10 -9.32
CA GLY A 241 2.58 34.74 -8.56
C GLY A 241 3.00 36.02 -7.83
N ASP A 242 4.27 36.14 -7.44
CA ASP A 242 4.79 37.33 -6.74
C ASP A 242 4.99 38.50 -7.70
N TYR A 243 5.42 38.25 -8.95
CA TYR A 243 5.60 39.32 -9.94
C TYR A 243 4.27 39.90 -10.47
N GLY A 244 3.23 39.08 -10.64
CA GLY A 244 1.90 39.56 -11.06
C GLY A 244 1.25 40.48 -10.02
N ASN A 245 1.36 40.13 -8.74
CA ASN A 245 0.84 40.95 -7.64
C ASN A 245 1.61 42.26 -7.42
N GLN A 246 2.89 42.32 -7.81
CA GLN A 246 3.68 43.55 -7.75
C GLN A 246 3.23 44.57 -8.80
N GLN A 247 2.94 44.12 -10.04
CA GLN A 247 2.44 45.00 -11.10
C GLN A 247 1.06 45.59 -10.81
N GLU A 248 0.13 44.82 -10.23
CA GLU A 248 -1.18 45.36 -9.83
C GLU A 248 -1.08 46.38 -8.70
N ARG A 249 -0.17 46.18 -7.74
CA ARG A 249 0.07 47.15 -6.67
C ARG A 249 0.73 48.44 -7.17
N GLU A 250 1.58 48.37 -8.19
CA GLU A 250 2.20 49.56 -8.79
C GLU A 250 1.22 50.36 -9.66
N LEU A 251 0.25 49.70 -10.31
CA LEU A 251 -0.79 50.37 -11.10
C LEU A 251 -1.85 51.10 -10.25
N LEU A 252 -2.05 50.69 -9.00
CA LEU A 252 -2.96 51.35 -8.05
C LEU A 252 -2.33 52.58 -7.36
N LEU A 253 -1.05 52.84 -7.60
CA LEU A 253 -0.30 53.96 -7.05
C LEU A 253 -0.15 55.15 -8.02
N TYR A 254 -0.80 55.07 -9.20
CA TYR A 254 -0.96 56.16 -10.16
C TYR A 254 -2.44 56.54 -10.33
#